data_AF-A0A6P6AQL0-F1
#
_entry.id   AF-A0A6P6AQL0-F1
#
_cell.length_a   1.000
_cell.length_b   1.000
_cell.length_c   1.000
_cell.angle_alpha   90.00
_cell.angle_beta   90.00
_cell.angle_gamma   90.00
#
_symmetry.space_group_name_H-M   'P 1'
#
loop_
_entity.id
_entity.type
_entity.pdbx_description
1 polymer ?
#
loop_
_entity_poly.entity_id
_entity_poly.type
_entity_poly.pdbx_seq_one_letter_code
_entity_poly.pdbx_strand_id
1 'polypeptide(L)' 'MDYAARRRGQGGLFEGLYRVIMRRNSVYVTFVIAGAFLGERAVDYGVHKLWEYNNVGKRYEDIPVLGQRQSEE' A
#
# COMPACT_ATOMS: atom_id res chain seq x y z
N MET A 1 -14.72 44.27 16.40
CA MET A 1 -14.92 43.40 15.24
C MET A 1 -13.66 42.57 15.04
N ASP A 2 -13.48 41.45 15.74
CA ASP A 2 -12.27 40.60 15.60
C ASP A 2 -12.49 39.10 15.89
N TYR A 3 -13.74 38.64 15.99
CA TYR A 3 -14.06 37.22 16.19
C TYR A 3 -14.34 36.46 14.88
N ALA A 4 -14.60 37.19 13.78
CA ALA A 4 -14.94 36.59 12.48
C ALA A 4 -13.72 36.14 11.66
N ALA A 5 -12.53 36.71 11.91
CA ALA A 5 -11.32 36.38 11.16
C ALA A 5 -10.68 35.05 11.60
N ARG A 6 -10.85 34.62 12.87
CA ARG A 6 -10.27 33.37 13.39
C ARG A 6 -10.97 32.09 12.93
N ARG A 7 -12.23 32.15 12.47
CA ARG A 7 -12.96 30.97 11.94
C ARG A 7 -12.60 30.59 10.50
N ARG A 8 -11.85 31.43 9.77
CA ARG A 8 -11.63 31.25 8.33
C ARG A 8 -10.41 30.37 7.98
N GLY A 9 -9.62 29.96 8.98
CA GLY A 9 -8.35 29.24 8.77
C GLY A 9 -8.22 27.87 9.44
N GLN A 10 -9.30 27.28 9.96
CA GLN A 10 -9.23 26.10 10.83
C GLN A 10 -9.67 24.77 10.19
N GLY A 11 -9.53 24.63 8.88
CA GLY A 11 -9.63 23.31 8.25
C GLY A 11 -8.27 22.63 8.30
N GLY A 12 -8.07 21.66 9.20
CA GLY A 12 -6.81 20.91 9.28
C GLY A 12 -6.46 20.19 7.96
N LEU A 13 -5.24 19.66 7.84
CA LEU A 13 -4.80 18.88 6.66
C LEU A 13 -5.83 17.82 6.24
N PHE A 14 -6.42 17.13 7.21
CA PHE A 14 -7.47 16.14 6.98
C PHE A 14 -8.78 16.76 6.45
N GLU A 15 -9.14 17.97 6.87
CA GLU A 15 -10.30 18.67 6.32
C GLU A 15 -10.04 19.16 4.89
N GLY A 16 -8.81 19.58 4.60
CA GLY A 16 -8.35 19.86 3.24
C GLY A 16 -8.46 18.62 2.34
N LEU A 17 -7.94 17.48 2.81
CA LEU A 17 -8.03 16.21 2.10
C LEU A 17 -9.49 15.80 1.88
N TYR A 18 -10.32 15.84 2.92
CA TYR A 18 -11.74 15.52 2.84
C TYR A 18 -12.46 16.36 1.75
N ARG A 19 -12.18 17.67 1.71
CA ARG A 19 -12.79 18.55 0.69
C ARG A 19 -12.40 18.17 -0.73
N VAL A 20 -11.19 17.65 -0.94
CA VAL A 20 -10.67 17.27 -2.28
C VAL A 20 -11.19 15.90 -2.71
N ILE A 21 -11.03 14.88 -1.88
CA ILE A 21 -11.28 13.49 -2.29
C ILE A 21 -12.67 12.95 -1.90
N MET A 22 -13.29 13.45 -0.82
CA MET A 22 -14.49 12.83 -0.24
C MET A 22 -15.80 13.54 -0.58
N ARG A 23 -15.76 14.74 -1.19
CA ARG A 23 -16.96 15.58 -1.40
C ARG A 23 -17.85 15.17 -2.57
N ARG A 24 -17.32 14.49 -3.58
CA ARG A 24 -18.07 14.08 -4.79
C ARG A 24 -17.96 12.58 -4.96
N ASN A 25 -19.09 11.89 -5.07
CA ASN A 25 -19.13 10.42 -5.20
C ASN A 25 -18.23 9.92 -6.34
N SER A 26 -18.24 10.56 -7.51
CA SER A 26 -17.38 10.16 -8.63
C SER A 26 -15.88 10.26 -8.30
N VAL A 27 -15.46 11.35 -7.64
CA VAL A 27 -14.07 11.55 -7.22
C VAL A 27 -13.70 10.55 -6.12
N TYR A 28 -14.56 10.38 -5.12
CA TYR A 28 -14.35 9.46 -4.02
C TYR A 28 -14.19 8.02 -4.50
N VAL A 29 -15.11 7.53 -5.33
CA VAL A 29 -15.06 6.16 -5.87
C VAL A 29 -13.81 5.96 -6.70
N THR A 30 -13.43 6.93 -7.53
CA THR A 30 -12.19 6.86 -8.32
C THR A 30 -10.96 6.79 -7.40
N PHE A 31 -10.93 7.62 -6.35
CA PHE A 31 -9.84 7.62 -5.37
C PHE A 31 -9.74 6.29 -4.62
N VAL A 32 -10.87 5.68 -4.24
CA VAL A 32 -10.92 4.36 -3.60
C VAL A 32 -10.36 3.29 -4.53
N ILE A 33 -10.79 3.25 -5.79
CA ILE A 33 -10.31 2.26 -6.77
C ILE A 33 -8.80 2.43 -7.03
N ALA A 34 -8.35 3.66 -7.27
CA ALA A 34 -6.94 3.95 -7.50
C ALA A 34 -6.09 3.61 -6.26
N GLY A 35 -6.57 3.98 -5.07
CA GLY A 35 -5.93 3.67 -3.80
C GLY A 35 -5.84 2.16 -3.54
N ALA A 36 -6.88 1.39 -3.87
CA ALA A 36 -6.86 -0.07 -3.75
C ALA A 36 -5.84 -0.69 -4.70
N PHE A 37 -5.81 -0.26 -5.97
CA PHE A 37 -4.87 -0.78 -6.97
C PHE A 37 -3.41 -0.55 -6.56
N LEU A 38 -3.09 0.65 -6.06
CA LEU A 38 -1.74 0.97 -5.60
C LEU A 38 -1.43 0.30 -4.25
N GLY A 39 -2.40 0.28 -3.35
CA GLY A 39 -2.27 -0.29 -2.01
C GLY A 39 -2.01 -1.79 -2.04
N GLU A 40 -2.73 -2.53 -2.90
CA GLU A 40 -2.53 -3.96 -3.09
C GLU A 40 -1.08 -4.27 -3.46
N ARG A 41 -0.53 -3.57 -4.46
CA ARG A 41 0.86 -3.78 -4.91
C ARG A 41 1.89 -3.42 -3.84
N ALA A 42 1.66 -2.34 -3.10
CA ALA A 42 2.56 -1.91 -2.04
C ALA A 42 2.59 -2.92 -0.88
N VAL A 43 1.42 -3.41 -0.47
CA VAL A 43 1.30 -4.40 0.61
C VAL A 43 1.88 -5.74 0.17
N ASP A 44 1.54 -6.24 -1.01
CA ASP A 44 2.06 -7.50 -1.54
C ASP A 44 3.59 -7.48 -1.60
N TYR A 45 4.18 -6.44 -2.21
CA TYR A 45 5.63 -6.29 -2.27
C TYR A 45 6.27 -6.25 -0.88
N GLY A 46 5.70 -5.45 0.04
CA GLY A 46 6.24 -5.29 1.38
C GLY A 46 6.20 -6.60 2.19
N VAL A 47 5.06 -7.31 2.16
CA VAL A 47 4.89 -8.58 2.85
C VAL A 47 5.78 -9.65 2.23
N HIS A 48 5.84 -9.73 0.90
CA HIS A 48 6.67 -10.70 0.20
C HIS A 48 8.14 -10.51 0.56
N LYS A 49 8.65 -9.27 0.52
CA LYS A 49 10.04 -8.96 0.91
C LYS A 49 10.33 -9.30 2.36
N LEU A 50 9.40 -9.00 3.27
CA LEU A 50 9.55 -9.35 4.67
C LEU A 50 9.59 -10.87 4.87
N TRP A 51 8.76 -11.62 4.13
CA TRP A 51 8.73 -13.06 4.18
C TRP A 51 10.02 -13.67 3.61
N GLU A 52 10.51 -13.19 2.47
CA GLU A 52 11.79 -13.62 1.89
C GLU A 52 12.93 -13.42 2.89
N TYR A 53 13.00 -12.24 3.50
CA TYR A 53 14.02 -11.92 4.50
C TYR A 53 13.96 -12.85 5.72
N ASN A 54 12.75 -13.18 6.19
CA ASN A 54 12.58 -14.07 7.33
C ASN A 54 12.83 -15.55 7.00
N ASN A 55 12.82 -15.93 5.72
CA ASN A 55 12.96 -17.31 5.26
C ASN A 55 14.21 -17.53 4.40
N VAL A 56 15.22 -16.67 4.55
CA VAL A 56 16.53 -16.85 3.92
C VAL A 56 17.09 -18.24 4.24
N GLY A 57 17.51 -18.97 3.21
CA GLY A 57 18.08 -20.31 3.33
C GLY A 57 17.05 -21.44 3.34
N LYS A 58 15.75 -21.14 3.30
CA LYS A 58 14.66 -22.14 3.31
C LYS A 58 13.86 -22.18 2.02
N ARG A 59 14.05 -21.20 1.13
CA ARG A 59 13.28 -21.13 -0.12
C ARG A 59 13.80 -22.17 -1.09
N TYR A 60 12.97 -22.53 -2.07
CA TYR A 60 13.34 -23.50 -3.09
C TYR A 60 14.63 -23.11 -3.81
N GLU A 61 14.81 -21.82 -4.09
CA GLU A 61 16.02 -21.23 -4.69
C GLU A 61 17.28 -21.33 -3.83
N ASP A 62 17.14 -21.51 -2.51
CA ASP A 62 18.27 -21.60 -1.59
C ASP A 62 18.80 -23.05 -1.45
N ILE A 63 18.18 -24.03 -2.13
CA ILE A 63 18.56 -25.46 -2.02
C ILE A 63 19.77 -25.76 -2.93
N PRO A 64 20.94 -26.13 -2.38
CA PRO A 64 22.20 -26.17 -3.13
C PRO A 64 22.32 -27.30 -4.16
N VAL A 65 21.66 -28.44 -3.93
CA VAL A 65 21.74 -29.64 -4.78
C VAL A 65 20.49 -29.84 -5.65
N LEU A 66 19.67 -28.79 -5.75
CA LEU A 66 18.40 -28.85 -6.43
C LEU A 66 18.58 -29.14 -7.93
N GLY A 67 17.86 -30.14 -8.45
CA GLY A 67 17.96 -30.54 -9.86
C GLY A 67 19.19 -31.38 -10.23
N GLN A 68 20.06 -31.71 -9.27
CA GLN A 68 21.26 -32.52 -9.54
C GLN A 68 21.00 -34.04 -9.48
N ARG A 69 19.86 -34.47 -8.92
CA ARG A 69 19.50 -35.89 -8.87
C ARG A 69 18.99 -36.33 -10.25
N GLN A 70 19.70 -37.26 -10.90
CA GLN A 70 19.20 -37.94 -12.09
C GLN A 70 17.97 -38.78 -11.75
N SER A 71 16.95 -38.76 -12.60
CA SER A 71 15.78 -39.63 -12.48
C SER A 71 16.25 -41.08 -12.62
N GLU A 72 15.95 -41.90 -11.61
CA GLU A 72 16.14 -43.34 -11.69
C GLU A 72 15.16 -43.88 -12.76
N GLU A 73 15.70 -44.51 -13.81
CA GLU A 73 14.94 -45.25 -14.83
C GLU A 73 14.41 -46.59 -14.28
#